data_AF-A0A9E4MII6-F1
#
_entry.id   AF-A0A9E4MII6-F1
#
_cell.length_a   1.000
_cell.length_b   1.000
_cell.length_c   1.000
_cell.angle_alpha   90.00
_cell.angle_beta   90.00
_cell.angle_gamma   90.00
#
_symmetry.space_group_name_H-M   'P 1'
#
loop_
_entity.id
_entity.type
_entity.pdbx_description
1 polymer ?
#
loop_
_entity_poly.entity_id
_entity_poly.type
_entity_poly.pdbx_seq_one_letter_code
_entity_poly.pdbx_strand_id
1 'polypeptide(L)'
;MAEELLLLSPAQIEAAANVGRLARLAERLVEERSWSSVDMLLAHASLDVVPLDELAAAARAIDRALARMPEARSRRASIQKEISTLRAMAGAALAKRLRHDPLAADERDLLALAAELLLAAGDPREAARLFERSGEDLRAADAYGATGDLERMEACHQRIDERRGATRAVSELSRKVEGLIESGDRLAALLLLEAAPQPLLEASGMNTTRTDLAVRLRRGRGITLKVQHPEPRTLRFAGAPAVLGRDPACELPLRDPGVSRRHAVIIADGGRMVVEDAGSKAGTTMAGARLMGRVPLGHDMEISLGRLCRLTVTCNRPGLVRLEGQTGLDRAFKAIVAEGSVDLAEVFDGGAGVSLNLDGGVARLERLASQLVRVSGRFIGRSCDLLLGDTIEILGENEAMTLEVVA
;
A
#
# COMPACT_ATOMS: atom_id res chain seq x y z
N MET A 1 62.41 -40.55 -12.99
CA MET A 1 61.94 -40.32 -14.36
C MET A 1 60.87 -39.26 -14.28
N ALA A 2 61.12 -38.10 -14.90
CA ALA A 2 60.16 -37.02 -14.98
C ALA A 2 59.00 -37.48 -15.87
N GLU A 3 57.84 -37.77 -15.28
CA GLU A 3 56.59 -37.72 -16.01
C GLU A 3 56.47 -36.29 -16.53
N GLU A 4 56.55 -36.12 -17.85
CA GLU A 4 56.02 -34.92 -18.51
C GLU A 4 54.57 -34.80 -18.07
N LEU A 5 54.30 -33.90 -17.12
CA LEU A 5 52.95 -33.46 -16.77
C LEU A 5 52.34 -32.86 -18.04
N LEU A 6 51.63 -33.68 -18.80
CA LEU A 6 50.82 -33.26 -19.93
C LEU A 6 49.88 -32.16 -19.45
N LEU A 7 50.14 -30.93 -19.90
CA LEU A 7 49.28 -29.78 -19.63
C LEU A 7 47.85 -30.10 -20.07
N LEU A 8 46.89 -29.79 -19.18
CA LEU A 8 45.48 -29.94 -19.45
C LEU A 8 45.09 -29.18 -20.74
N SER A 9 44.40 -29.84 -21.67
CA SER A 9 44.01 -29.21 -22.94
C SER A 9 42.62 -28.54 -22.87
N PRO A 10 42.36 -27.50 -23.70
CA PRO A 10 41.04 -26.87 -23.85
C PRO A 10 39.90 -27.86 -24.07
N ALA A 11 40.11 -28.87 -24.93
CA ALA A 11 39.11 -29.89 -25.24
C ALA A 11 38.75 -30.77 -24.01
N GLN A 12 39.72 -31.05 -23.13
CA GLN A 12 39.46 -31.78 -21.89
C GLN A 12 38.65 -30.95 -20.89
N ILE A 13 38.89 -29.63 -20.84
CA ILE A 13 38.16 -28.68 -19.99
C ILE A 13 36.69 -28.61 -20.44
N GLU A 14 36.46 -28.42 -21.74
CA GLU A 14 35.11 -28.38 -22.32
C GLU A 14 34.38 -29.72 -22.15
N ALA A 15 35.06 -30.84 -22.42
CA ALA A 15 34.48 -32.17 -22.21
C ALA A 15 34.07 -32.40 -20.75
N ALA A 16 34.87 -31.95 -19.78
CA ALA A 16 34.57 -32.04 -18.36
C ALA A 16 33.39 -31.15 -17.95
N ALA A 17 33.32 -29.93 -18.49
CA ALA A 17 32.21 -29.01 -18.26
C ALA A 17 30.89 -29.56 -18.83
N ASN A 18 30.91 -30.10 -20.06
CA ASN A 18 29.72 -30.64 -20.72
C ASN A 18 29.08 -31.82 -19.98
N VAL A 19 29.84 -32.53 -19.13
CA VAL A 19 29.34 -33.64 -18.30
C VAL A 19 29.20 -33.29 -16.82
N GLY A 20 29.30 -31.99 -16.46
CA GLY A 20 29.11 -31.51 -15.09
C GLY A 20 30.21 -31.94 -14.11
N ARG A 21 31.46 -32.06 -14.58
CA ARG A 21 32.60 -32.59 -13.80
C ARG A 21 33.75 -31.60 -13.66
N LEU A 22 33.57 -30.34 -14.07
CA LEU A 22 34.67 -29.37 -14.02
C LEU A 22 35.14 -29.12 -12.58
N ALA A 23 34.22 -29.09 -11.62
CA ALA A 23 34.54 -28.97 -10.20
C ALA A 23 35.42 -30.12 -9.67
N ARG A 24 35.12 -31.36 -10.04
CA ARG A 24 35.90 -32.54 -9.63
C ARG A 24 37.28 -32.56 -10.28
N LEU A 25 37.37 -32.12 -11.54
CA LEU A 25 38.64 -31.97 -12.24
C LEU A 25 39.50 -30.92 -11.54
N ALA A 26 38.94 -29.74 -11.24
CA ALA A 26 39.64 -28.65 -10.58
C ALA A 26 40.14 -29.02 -9.17
N GLU A 27 39.31 -29.72 -8.38
CA GLU A 27 39.72 -30.25 -7.06
C GLU A 27 40.93 -31.19 -7.16
N ARG A 28 40.88 -32.16 -8.09
CA ARG A 28 41.98 -33.10 -8.30
C ARG A 28 43.28 -32.41 -8.70
N LEU A 29 43.21 -31.42 -9.60
CA LEU A 29 44.39 -30.68 -10.04
C LEU A 29 45.06 -29.92 -8.88
N VAL A 30 44.28 -29.42 -7.92
CA VAL A 30 44.81 -28.79 -6.70
C VAL A 30 45.45 -29.83 -5.77
N GLU A 31 44.81 -30.99 -5.57
CA GLU A 31 45.34 -32.09 -4.75
C GLU A 31 46.67 -32.64 -5.31
N GLU A 32 46.77 -32.76 -6.64
CA GLU A 32 47.97 -33.18 -7.37
C GLU A 32 49.02 -32.07 -7.50
N ARG A 33 48.71 -30.84 -7.05
CA ARG A 33 49.58 -29.64 -7.16
C ARG A 33 49.95 -29.28 -8.60
N SER A 34 49.04 -29.52 -9.54
CA SER A 34 49.22 -29.22 -10.96
C SER A 34 48.82 -27.77 -11.28
N TRP A 35 49.59 -26.80 -10.75
CA TRP A 35 49.24 -25.37 -10.80
C TRP A 35 49.06 -24.81 -12.21
N SER A 36 49.94 -25.19 -13.15
CA SER A 36 49.84 -24.76 -14.55
C SER A 36 48.56 -25.29 -15.23
N SER A 37 48.05 -26.44 -14.78
CA SER A 37 46.79 -26.99 -15.28
C SER A 37 45.57 -26.28 -14.68
N VAL A 38 45.66 -25.86 -13.42
CA VAL A 38 44.63 -25.00 -12.80
C VAL A 38 44.56 -23.65 -13.49
N ASP A 39 45.72 -23.06 -13.82
CA ASP A 39 45.80 -21.83 -14.62
C ASP A 39 45.12 -21.99 -15.98
N MET A 40 45.51 -23.01 -16.74
CA MET A 40 44.91 -23.30 -18.05
C MET A 40 43.38 -23.51 -17.94
N LEU A 41 42.93 -24.22 -16.91
CA LEU A 41 41.51 -24.43 -16.64
C LEU A 41 40.78 -23.10 -16.43
N LEU A 42 41.27 -22.25 -15.52
CA LEU A 42 40.63 -20.97 -15.21
C LEU A 42 40.69 -19.99 -16.38
N ALA A 43 41.82 -19.93 -17.10
CA ALA A 43 41.98 -19.09 -18.27
C ALA A 43 40.98 -19.45 -19.37
N HIS A 44 40.86 -20.75 -19.70
CA HIS A 44 39.92 -21.23 -20.71
C HIS A 44 38.47 -21.11 -20.27
N ALA A 45 38.16 -21.48 -19.02
CA ALA A 45 36.80 -21.39 -18.49
C ALA A 45 36.32 -19.94 -18.29
N SER A 46 37.24 -18.95 -18.25
CA SER A 46 36.91 -17.52 -18.25
C SER A 46 36.39 -17.01 -19.61
N LEU A 47 36.47 -17.83 -20.66
CA LEU A 47 35.87 -17.56 -21.97
C LEU A 47 34.41 -18.03 -21.97
N ASP A 48 33.60 -17.53 -22.90
CA ASP A 48 32.19 -17.91 -23.02
C ASP A 48 31.95 -19.29 -23.66
N VAL A 49 32.91 -20.20 -23.51
CA VAL A 49 32.87 -21.58 -24.02
C VAL A 49 32.46 -22.59 -22.93
N VAL A 50 32.59 -22.22 -21.67
CA VAL A 50 32.18 -23.04 -20.51
C VAL A 50 30.93 -22.42 -19.88
N PRO A 51 29.95 -23.19 -19.37
CA PRO A 51 28.85 -22.66 -18.59
C PRO A 51 29.30 -21.90 -17.33
N LEU A 52 28.63 -20.80 -16.97
CA LEU A 52 29.05 -19.93 -15.86
C LEU A 52 28.95 -20.62 -14.49
N ASP A 53 27.95 -21.47 -14.31
CA ASP A 53 27.74 -22.31 -13.14
C ASP A 53 28.85 -23.37 -12.97
N GLU A 54 29.32 -23.98 -14.07
CA GLU A 54 30.47 -24.90 -14.04
C GLU A 54 31.76 -24.18 -13.64
N LEU A 55 32.01 -22.97 -14.18
CA LEU A 55 33.14 -22.13 -13.75
C LEU A 55 33.05 -21.79 -12.26
N ALA A 56 31.87 -21.40 -11.79
CA ALA A 56 31.64 -21.09 -10.37
C ALA A 56 31.84 -22.33 -9.48
N ALA A 57 31.37 -23.50 -9.92
CA ALA A 57 31.58 -24.76 -9.21
C ALA A 57 33.08 -25.13 -9.14
N ALA A 58 33.83 -24.92 -10.23
CA ALA A 58 35.27 -25.09 -10.26
C ALA A 58 36.00 -24.13 -9.32
N ALA A 59 35.66 -22.84 -9.35
CA ALA A 59 36.25 -21.84 -8.45
C ALA A 59 36.03 -22.19 -6.95
N ARG A 60 34.81 -22.59 -6.58
CA ARG A 60 34.51 -23.08 -5.21
C ARG A 60 35.30 -24.34 -4.86
N ALA A 61 35.44 -25.26 -5.80
CA ALA A 61 36.18 -26.51 -5.59
C ALA A 61 37.67 -26.24 -5.35
N ILE A 62 38.26 -25.34 -6.15
CA ILE A 62 39.65 -24.88 -5.98
C ILE A 62 39.85 -24.28 -4.59
N ASP A 63 39.02 -23.31 -4.19
CA ASP A 63 39.19 -22.66 -2.88
C ASP A 63 39.05 -23.64 -1.70
N ARG A 64 38.06 -24.55 -1.75
CA ARG A 64 37.90 -25.61 -0.75
C ARG A 64 39.08 -26.58 -0.71
N ALA A 65 39.67 -26.92 -1.86
CA ALA A 65 40.83 -27.79 -1.92
C ALA A 65 42.07 -27.09 -1.35
N LEU A 66 42.30 -25.82 -1.71
CA LEU A 66 43.38 -24.99 -1.17
C LEU A 66 43.26 -24.84 0.36
N ALA A 67 42.05 -24.62 0.88
CA ALA A 67 41.80 -24.51 2.32
C ALA A 67 42.07 -25.80 3.10
N ARG A 68 41.97 -26.98 2.46
CA ARG A 68 42.24 -28.29 3.07
C ARG A 68 43.73 -28.66 3.08
N MET A 69 44.57 -27.97 2.31
CA MET A 69 45.99 -28.30 2.24
C MET A 69 46.65 -28.17 3.63
N PRO A 70 47.51 -29.11 4.05
CA PRO A 70 48.24 -29.01 5.32
C PRO A 70 49.05 -27.70 5.41
N GLU A 71 49.53 -27.24 4.27
CA GLU A 71 50.31 -26.02 4.13
C GLU A 71 49.47 -24.73 4.13
N ALA A 72 48.14 -24.81 4.11
CA ALA A 72 47.28 -23.64 4.29
C ALA A 72 47.54 -22.94 5.64
N ARG A 73 48.01 -23.69 6.65
CA ARG A 73 48.47 -23.17 7.95
C ARG A 73 49.99 -22.92 8.03
N SER A 74 50.72 -23.21 6.95
CA SER A 74 52.18 -23.03 6.87
C SER A 74 52.53 -21.54 6.83
N ARG A 75 53.55 -21.14 7.60
CA ARG A 75 54.12 -19.78 7.58
C ARG A 75 55.08 -19.54 6.40
N ARG A 76 55.28 -20.52 5.50
CA ARG A 76 56.16 -20.36 4.34
C ARG A 76 55.54 -19.40 3.32
N ALA A 77 56.19 -18.26 3.11
CA ALA A 77 55.71 -17.20 2.22
C ALA A 77 55.53 -17.64 0.76
N SER A 78 56.35 -18.56 0.24
CA SER A 78 56.23 -19.05 -1.14
C SER A 78 54.92 -19.81 -1.40
N ILE A 79 54.53 -20.69 -0.47
CA ILE A 79 53.30 -21.50 -0.60
C ILE A 79 52.06 -20.60 -0.45
N GLN A 80 52.09 -19.66 0.51
CA GLN A 80 50.99 -18.70 0.67
C GLN A 80 50.81 -17.84 -0.58
N LYS A 81 51.91 -17.46 -1.25
CA LYS A 81 51.86 -16.72 -2.52
C LYS A 81 51.22 -17.55 -3.64
N GLU A 82 51.54 -18.83 -3.77
CA GLU A 82 50.92 -19.73 -4.76
C GLU A 82 49.40 -19.86 -4.51
N ILE A 83 48.99 -20.11 -3.27
CA ILE A 83 47.57 -20.20 -2.89
C ILE A 83 46.83 -18.89 -3.22
N SER A 84 47.41 -17.74 -2.86
CA SER A 84 46.83 -16.42 -3.16
C SER A 84 46.68 -16.18 -4.66
N THR A 85 47.66 -16.62 -5.47
CA THR A 85 47.64 -16.45 -6.92
C THR A 85 46.50 -17.24 -7.55
N LEU A 86 46.29 -18.49 -7.14
CA LEU A 86 45.21 -19.33 -7.66
C LEU A 86 43.82 -18.79 -7.28
N ARG A 87 43.67 -18.28 -6.06
CA ARG A 87 42.44 -17.59 -5.63
C ARG A 87 42.18 -16.34 -6.46
N ALA A 88 43.21 -15.52 -6.70
CA ALA A 88 43.10 -14.32 -7.52
C ALA A 88 42.63 -14.66 -8.94
N MET A 89 43.19 -15.71 -9.53
CA MET A 89 42.82 -16.16 -10.86
C MET A 89 41.38 -16.69 -10.92
N ALA A 90 40.95 -17.45 -9.91
CA ALA A 90 39.58 -17.95 -9.84
C ALA A 90 38.57 -16.80 -9.70
N GLY A 91 38.85 -15.83 -8.82
CA GLY A 91 38.03 -14.62 -8.67
C GLY A 91 37.99 -13.78 -9.96
N ALA A 92 39.15 -13.55 -10.58
CA ALA A 92 39.25 -12.78 -11.82
C ALA A 92 38.53 -13.47 -13.00
N ALA A 93 38.59 -14.80 -13.10
CA ALA A 93 37.89 -15.56 -14.13
C ALA A 93 36.37 -15.37 -14.04
N LEU A 94 35.80 -15.42 -12.82
CA LEU A 94 34.39 -15.15 -12.57
C LEU A 94 34.03 -13.69 -12.87
N ALA A 95 34.79 -12.74 -12.31
CA ALA A 95 34.54 -11.31 -12.50
C ALA A 95 34.58 -10.90 -13.98
N LYS A 96 35.47 -11.51 -14.77
CA LYS A 96 35.60 -11.27 -16.22
C LYS A 96 34.31 -11.60 -16.99
N ARG A 97 33.56 -12.62 -16.56
CA ARG A 97 32.30 -13.04 -17.17
C ARG A 97 31.09 -12.24 -16.69
N LEU A 98 31.25 -11.47 -15.61
CA LEU A 98 30.20 -10.70 -14.94
C LEU A 98 30.44 -9.17 -15.08
N ARG A 99 30.83 -8.73 -16.27
CA ARG A 99 31.14 -7.31 -16.57
C ARG A 99 29.97 -6.52 -17.15
N HIS A 100 28.86 -7.17 -17.44
CA HIS A 100 27.64 -6.51 -17.90
C HIS A 100 26.82 -5.96 -16.74
N ASP A 101 25.96 -5.00 -17.07
CA ASP A 101 24.93 -4.48 -16.19
C ASP A 101 23.62 -4.38 -16.99
N PRO A 102 22.45 -4.64 -16.37
CA PRO A 102 22.25 -5.08 -14.99
C PRO A 102 22.53 -6.59 -14.81
N LEU A 103 22.99 -6.97 -13.61
CA LEU A 103 23.16 -8.37 -13.21
C LEU A 103 21.87 -8.96 -12.61
N ALA A 104 21.57 -10.20 -12.99
CA ALA A 104 20.53 -11.00 -12.36
C ALA A 104 20.88 -11.32 -10.89
N ALA A 105 19.92 -11.82 -10.12
CA ALA A 105 20.12 -12.09 -8.69
C ALA A 105 21.17 -13.18 -8.43
N ASP A 106 21.11 -14.26 -9.20
CA ASP A 106 22.07 -15.36 -9.21
C ASP A 106 23.46 -14.90 -9.69
N GLU A 107 23.53 -14.03 -10.70
CA GLU A 107 24.78 -13.44 -11.17
C GLU A 107 25.45 -12.55 -10.09
N ARG A 108 24.65 -11.82 -9.30
CA ARG A 108 25.15 -11.04 -8.16
C ARG A 108 25.75 -11.94 -7.07
N ASP A 109 25.14 -13.09 -6.78
CA ASP A 109 25.69 -14.08 -5.85
C ASP A 109 27.04 -14.62 -6.35
N LEU A 110 27.17 -14.84 -7.67
CA LEU A 110 28.44 -15.26 -8.28
C LEU A 110 29.50 -14.14 -8.27
N LEU A 111 29.09 -12.88 -8.42
CA LEU A 111 30.01 -11.75 -8.29
C LEU A 111 30.51 -11.58 -6.85
N ALA A 112 29.66 -11.81 -5.86
CA ALA A 112 30.04 -11.84 -4.45
C ALA A 112 31.05 -12.96 -4.16
N LEU A 113 30.88 -14.15 -4.75
CA LEU A 113 31.87 -15.22 -4.68
C LEU A 113 33.21 -14.79 -5.32
N ALA A 114 33.19 -14.10 -6.45
CA ALA A 114 34.41 -13.58 -7.07
C ALA A 114 35.14 -12.60 -6.14
N ALA A 115 34.39 -11.71 -5.48
CA ALA A 115 34.91 -10.78 -4.49
C ALA A 115 35.54 -11.49 -3.27
N GLU A 116 34.91 -12.55 -2.76
CA GLU A 116 35.44 -13.39 -1.69
C GLU A 116 36.80 -13.98 -2.02
N LEU A 117 36.93 -14.54 -3.23
CA LEU A 117 38.17 -15.15 -3.69
C LEU A 117 39.29 -14.12 -3.82
N LEU A 118 38.99 -12.92 -4.34
CA LEU A 118 39.95 -11.81 -4.40
C LEU A 118 40.36 -11.31 -3.01
N LEU A 119 39.42 -11.22 -2.08
CA LEU A 119 39.72 -10.83 -0.70
C LEU A 119 40.63 -11.87 -0.02
N ALA A 120 40.34 -13.15 -0.20
CA ALA A 120 41.16 -14.26 0.31
C ALA A 120 42.52 -14.39 -0.42
N ALA A 121 42.64 -13.81 -1.62
CA ALA A 121 43.90 -13.66 -2.35
C ALA A 121 44.74 -12.46 -1.88
N GLY A 122 44.20 -11.62 -0.98
CA GLY A 122 44.89 -10.40 -0.52
C GLY A 122 44.75 -9.22 -1.47
N ASP A 123 43.71 -9.18 -2.31
CA ASP A 123 43.32 -8.01 -3.10
C ASP A 123 42.01 -7.39 -2.58
N PRO A 124 42.04 -6.73 -1.41
CA PRO A 124 40.85 -6.14 -0.81
C PRO A 124 40.28 -4.96 -1.62
N ARG A 125 41.10 -4.29 -2.46
CA ARG A 125 40.64 -3.14 -3.27
C ARG A 125 39.70 -3.60 -4.37
N GLU A 126 40.09 -4.61 -5.13
CA GLU A 126 39.24 -5.13 -6.19
C GLU A 126 38.05 -5.91 -5.61
N ALA A 127 38.25 -6.65 -4.50
CA ALA A 127 37.15 -7.30 -3.78
C ALA A 127 36.07 -6.30 -3.34
N ALA A 128 36.44 -5.14 -2.79
CA ALA A 128 35.49 -4.11 -2.36
C ALA A 128 34.61 -3.62 -3.52
N ARG A 129 35.20 -3.38 -4.70
CA ARG A 129 34.47 -2.98 -5.91
C ARG A 129 33.47 -4.04 -6.36
N LEU A 130 33.86 -5.32 -6.26
CA LEU A 130 32.98 -6.43 -6.64
C LEU A 130 31.84 -6.63 -5.64
N PHE A 131 32.07 -6.49 -4.33
CA PHE A 131 31.00 -6.49 -3.32
C PHE A 131 30.02 -5.33 -3.51
N GLU A 132 30.52 -4.15 -3.86
CA GLU A 132 29.67 -3.00 -4.16
C GLU A 132 28.78 -3.28 -5.39
N ARG A 133 29.34 -3.84 -6.46
CA ARG A 133 28.58 -4.23 -7.66
C ARG A 133 27.61 -5.39 -7.43
N SER A 134 27.91 -6.30 -6.49
CA SER A 134 26.98 -7.39 -6.13
C SER A 134 25.81 -6.90 -5.26
N GLY A 135 25.93 -5.71 -4.65
CA GLY A 135 24.95 -5.15 -3.72
C GLY A 135 25.17 -5.52 -2.26
N GLU A 136 26.30 -6.19 -1.94
CA GLU A 136 26.73 -6.54 -0.59
C GLU A 136 27.44 -5.36 0.11
N ASP A 137 26.72 -4.26 0.30
CA ASP A 137 27.27 -2.99 0.80
C ASP A 137 28.01 -3.12 2.16
N LEU A 138 27.58 -4.03 3.04
CA LEU A 138 28.25 -4.28 4.33
C LEU A 138 29.68 -4.80 4.13
N ARG A 139 29.85 -5.78 3.24
CA ARG A 139 31.16 -6.39 2.96
C ARG A 139 32.04 -5.47 2.13
N ALA A 140 31.43 -4.69 1.23
CA ALA A 140 32.11 -3.63 0.51
C ALA A 140 32.69 -2.59 1.49
N ALA A 141 31.88 -2.13 2.46
CA ALA A 141 32.31 -1.18 3.48
C ALA A 141 33.50 -1.73 4.30
N ASP A 142 33.41 -2.98 4.78
CA ASP A 142 34.51 -3.62 5.54
C ASP A 142 35.81 -3.67 4.72
N ALA A 143 35.73 -4.02 3.43
CA ALA A 143 36.88 -4.10 2.54
C ALA A 143 37.48 -2.72 2.18
N TYR A 144 36.63 -1.72 1.93
CA TYR A 144 37.07 -0.33 1.72
C TYR A 144 37.74 0.24 2.98
N GLY A 145 37.18 -0.02 4.17
CA GLY A 145 37.78 0.35 5.45
C GLY A 145 39.16 -0.27 5.67
N ALA A 146 39.33 -1.56 5.34
CA ALA A 146 40.62 -2.24 5.42
C ALA A 146 41.69 -1.67 4.48
N THR A 147 41.28 -0.99 3.39
CA THR A 147 42.20 -0.38 2.41
C THR A 147 42.42 1.11 2.62
N GLY A 148 41.72 1.71 3.58
CA GLY A 148 41.77 3.15 3.88
C GLY A 148 40.94 4.03 2.93
N ASP A 149 40.07 3.43 2.10
CA ASP A 149 39.16 4.18 1.21
C ASP A 149 37.89 4.58 1.97
N LEU A 150 38.03 5.60 2.82
CA LEU A 150 36.95 6.05 3.72
C LEU A 150 35.75 6.61 2.95
N GLU A 151 35.96 7.28 1.82
CA GLU A 151 34.89 7.86 1.01
C GLU A 151 33.95 6.78 0.46
N ARG A 152 34.51 5.72 -0.12
CA ARG A 152 33.72 4.58 -0.61
C ARG A 152 33.04 3.81 0.52
N MET A 153 33.71 3.65 1.66
CA MET A 153 33.14 3.02 2.85
C MET A 153 31.91 3.80 3.36
N GLU A 154 32.02 5.11 3.49
CA GLU A 154 30.91 5.99 3.90
C GLU A 154 29.73 5.91 2.94
N ALA A 155 30.00 5.89 1.62
CA ALA A 155 28.95 5.72 0.61
C ALA A 155 28.20 4.38 0.74
N CYS A 156 28.91 3.28 1.06
CA CYS A 156 28.28 1.98 1.33
C CYS A 156 27.38 2.03 2.57
N HIS A 157 27.86 2.63 3.67
CA HIS A 157 27.06 2.80 4.89
C HIS A 157 25.81 3.65 4.66
N GLN A 158 25.93 4.74 3.90
CA GLN A 158 24.80 5.57 3.52
C GLN A 158 23.73 4.75 2.79
N ARG A 159 24.09 3.92 1.81
CA ARG A 159 23.14 3.04 1.11
C ARG A 159 22.48 2.03 2.03
N ILE A 160 23.22 1.47 3.01
CA ILE A 160 22.67 0.56 4.03
C ILE A 160 21.61 1.28 4.86
N ASP A 161 21.91 2.50 5.32
CA ASP A 161 21.01 3.29 6.14
C ASP A 161 19.78 3.76 5.37
N GLU A 162 19.94 4.14 4.10
CA GLU A 162 18.83 4.47 3.19
C GLU A 162 17.90 3.26 3.00
N ARG A 163 18.44 2.06 2.72
CA ARG A 163 17.63 0.83 2.60
C ARG A 163 16.90 0.50 3.90
N ARG A 164 17.59 0.59 5.05
CA ARG A 164 16.98 0.37 6.37
C ARG A 164 15.90 1.41 6.67
N GLY A 165 16.15 2.66 6.34
CA GLY A 165 15.20 3.76 6.46
C GLY A 165 13.94 3.53 5.62
N ALA A 166 14.11 3.12 4.36
CA ALA A 166 13.01 2.77 3.48
C ALA A 166 12.15 1.62 4.03
N THR A 167 12.78 0.53 4.49
CA THR A 167 12.06 -0.59 5.11
C THR A 167 11.26 -0.16 6.35
N ARG A 168 11.88 0.65 7.22
CA ARG A 168 11.18 1.19 8.40
C ARG A 168 10.01 2.09 8.02
N ALA A 169 10.20 2.97 7.02
CA ALA A 169 9.15 3.85 6.53
C ALA A 169 7.96 3.07 5.97
N VAL A 170 8.21 1.96 5.25
CA VAL A 170 7.15 1.05 4.78
C VAL A 170 6.36 0.48 5.94
N SER A 171 7.03 -0.14 6.93
CA SER A 171 6.35 -0.72 8.09
C SER A 171 5.61 0.32 8.92
N GLU A 172 6.17 1.53 9.05
CA GLU A 172 5.56 2.62 9.79
C GLU A 172 4.29 3.14 9.10
N LEU A 173 4.34 3.34 7.79
CA LEU A 173 3.18 3.76 7.00
C LEU A 173 2.05 2.74 7.13
N SER A 174 2.33 1.45 6.88
CA SER A 174 1.32 0.40 6.94
C SER A 174 0.65 0.33 8.31
N ARG A 175 1.45 0.30 9.39
CA ARG A 175 0.93 0.26 10.77
C ARG A 175 0.08 1.49 11.11
N LYS A 176 0.47 2.69 10.67
CA LYS A 176 -0.31 3.92 10.91
C LYS A 176 -1.65 3.88 10.17
N VAL A 177 -1.64 3.48 8.91
CA VAL A 177 -2.85 3.39 8.07
C VAL A 177 -3.82 2.34 8.63
N GLU A 178 -3.32 1.15 8.97
CA GLU A 178 -4.12 0.08 9.57
C GLU A 178 -4.75 0.52 10.89
N GLY A 179 -3.98 1.14 11.79
CA GLY A 179 -4.50 1.65 13.06
C GLY A 179 -5.58 2.73 12.89
N LEU A 180 -5.46 3.59 11.87
CA LEU A 180 -6.49 4.58 11.54
C LEU A 180 -7.77 3.92 11.01
N ILE A 181 -7.65 2.91 10.14
CA ILE A 181 -8.81 2.17 9.63
C ILE A 181 -9.52 1.41 10.75
N GLU A 182 -8.76 0.79 11.66
CA GLU A 182 -9.30 0.05 12.81
C GLU A 182 -9.99 0.95 13.83
N SER A 183 -9.46 2.15 14.07
CA SER A 183 -10.09 3.14 14.94
C SER A 183 -11.31 3.83 14.31
N GLY A 184 -11.50 3.70 12.99
CA GLY A 184 -12.60 4.28 12.23
C GLY A 184 -12.28 5.62 11.54
N ASP A 185 -11.05 6.13 11.68
CA ASP A 185 -10.59 7.39 11.09
C ASP A 185 -10.09 7.21 9.65
N ARG A 186 -10.98 6.74 8.78
CA ARG A 186 -10.65 6.36 7.40
C ARG A 186 -10.31 7.55 6.51
N LEU A 187 -10.86 8.74 6.78
CA LEU A 187 -10.45 9.97 6.10
C LEU A 187 -8.99 10.30 6.43
N ALA A 188 -8.59 10.20 7.70
CA ALA A 188 -7.20 10.43 8.10
C ALA A 188 -6.25 9.40 7.47
N ALA A 189 -6.67 8.14 7.37
CA ALA A 189 -5.93 7.11 6.66
C ALA A 189 -5.73 7.46 5.17
N LEU A 190 -6.79 7.93 4.50
CA LEU A 190 -6.71 8.37 3.11
C LEU A 190 -5.78 9.58 2.94
N LEU A 191 -5.89 10.60 3.80
CA LEU A 191 -5.02 11.78 3.73
C LEU A 191 -3.54 11.42 3.95
N LEU A 192 -3.25 10.48 4.85
CA LEU A 192 -1.89 9.98 5.06
C LEU A 192 -1.36 9.27 3.80
N LEU A 193 -2.20 8.49 3.12
CA LEU A 193 -1.85 7.81 1.87
C LEU A 193 -1.70 8.78 0.69
N GLU A 194 -2.53 9.83 0.61
CA GLU A 194 -2.43 10.88 -0.42
C GLU A 194 -1.15 11.73 -0.25
N ALA A 195 -0.67 11.91 0.98
CA ALA A 195 0.56 12.64 1.28
C ALA A 195 1.85 11.80 1.10
N ALA A 196 1.75 10.47 1.03
CA ALA A 196 2.90 9.59 0.96
C ALA A 196 3.55 9.60 -0.44
N PRO A 197 4.90 9.56 -0.55
CA PRO A 197 5.59 9.47 -1.83
C PRO A 197 5.24 8.18 -2.59
N GLN A 198 5.12 8.27 -3.92
CA GLN A 198 4.74 7.15 -4.77
C GLN A 198 5.61 5.89 -4.60
N PRO A 199 6.96 5.97 -4.53
CA PRO A 199 7.79 4.77 -4.32
C PRO A 199 7.51 4.07 -2.99
N LEU A 200 7.16 4.82 -1.94
CA LEU A 200 6.81 4.28 -0.63
C LEU A 200 5.43 3.59 -0.65
N LEU A 201 4.46 4.16 -1.37
CA LEU A 201 3.14 3.55 -1.57
C LEU A 201 3.22 2.24 -2.34
N GLU A 202 4.08 2.18 -3.37
CA GLU A 202 4.31 0.97 -4.15
C GLU A 202 4.99 -0.11 -3.31
N ALA A 203 6.06 0.23 -2.59
CA ALA A 203 6.78 -0.70 -1.72
C ALA A 203 5.92 -1.22 -0.56
N SER A 204 4.98 -0.41 -0.04
CA SER A 204 4.07 -0.82 1.02
C SER A 204 2.84 -1.60 0.55
N GLY A 205 2.55 -1.62 -0.75
CA GLY A 205 1.35 -2.26 -1.30
C GLY A 205 0.04 -1.52 -1.00
N MET A 206 0.09 -0.28 -0.47
CA MET A 206 -1.09 0.45 0.01
C MET A 206 -1.87 1.21 -1.07
N ASN A 207 -1.49 1.07 -2.34
CA ASN A 207 -2.18 1.71 -3.46
C ASN A 207 -3.64 1.24 -3.61
N THR A 208 -3.91 -0.04 -3.36
CA THR A 208 -5.28 -0.60 -3.40
C THR A 208 -6.15 0.03 -2.32
N THR A 209 -5.65 0.09 -1.08
CA THR A 209 -6.34 0.73 0.06
C THR A 209 -6.61 2.21 -0.21
N ARG A 210 -5.62 2.94 -0.73
CA ARG A 210 -5.78 4.36 -1.10
C ARG A 210 -6.93 4.55 -2.09
N THR A 211 -6.96 3.71 -3.13
CA THR A 211 -7.96 3.80 -4.19
C THR A 211 -9.35 3.42 -3.68
N ASP A 212 -9.46 2.34 -2.91
CA ASP A 212 -10.73 1.91 -2.31
C ASP A 212 -11.32 3.00 -1.40
N LEU A 213 -10.52 3.57 -0.51
CA LEU A 213 -10.93 4.67 0.36
C LEU A 213 -11.35 5.90 -0.45
N ALA A 214 -10.54 6.31 -1.44
CA ALA A 214 -10.83 7.49 -2.25
C ALA A 214 -12.17 7.42 -3.00
N VAL A 215 -12.52 6.23 -3.50
CA VAL A 215 -13.76 6.02 -4.26
C VAL A 215 -14.97 5.83 -3.34
N ARG A 216 -14.80 5.11 -2.23
CA ARG A 216 -15.94 4.69 -1.41
C ARG A 216 -16.26 5.65 -0.28
N LEU A 217 -15.32 6.47 0.19
CA LEU A 217 -15.57 7.41 1.28
C LEU A 217 -16.75 8.34 0.96
N ARG A 218 -17.75 8.38 1.84
CA ARG A 218 -18.93 9.23 1.66
C ARG A 218 -18.58 10.66 2.08
N ARG A 219 -18.09 11.43 1.11
CA ARG A 219 -17.79 12.85 1.25
C ARG A 219 -19.06 13.71 1.09
N GLY A 220 -19.01 14.91 1.65
CA GLY A 220 -20.12 15.87 1.65
C GLY A 220 -21.02 15.72 2.88
N ARG A 221 -22.21 16.30 2.77
CA ARG A 221 -23.16 16.45 3.88
C ARG A 221 -24.39 15.56 3.76
N GLY A 222 -24.36 14.58 2.86
CA GLY A 222 -25.49 13.71 2.58
C GLY A 222 -25.08 12.24 2.48
N ILE A 223 -25.91 11.35 3.03
CA ILE A 223 -25.71 9.90 2.95
C ILE A 223 -27.05 9.18 2.80
N THR A 224 -27.09 8.12 1.99
CA THR A 224 -28.27 7.25 1.88
C THR A 224 -28.02 5.99 2.70
N LEU A 225 -28.94 5.66 3.61
CA LEU A 225 -28.94 4.40 4.33
C LEU A 225 -30.14 3.55 3.93
N LYS A 226 -29.88 2.29 3.62
CA LYS A 226 -30.91 1.26 3.49
C LYS A 226 -31.02 0.52 4.83
N VAL A 227 -32.11 0.74 5.52
CA VAL A 227 -32.50 -0.03 6.71
C VAL A 227 -33.00 -1.38 6.21
N GLN A 228 -32.44 -2.48 6.74
CA GLN A 228 -32.82 -3.85 6.34
C GLN A 228 -33.79 -4.48 7.36
N HIS A 229 -33.54 -4.27 8.65
CA HIS A 229 -34.37 -4.74 9.77
C HIS A 229 -34.83 -3.56 10.65
N PRO A 230 -36.06 -3.57 11.21
CA PRO A 230 -37.07 -4.64 11.12
C PRO A 230 -37.83 -4.67 9.78
N GLU A 231 -37.89 -3.56 9.04
CA GLU A 231 -38.49 -3.48 7.71
C GLU A 231 -37.58 -2.78 6.70
N PRO A 232 -37.47 -3.29 5.46
CA PRO A 232 -36.68 -2.67 4.42
C PRO A 232 -37.18 -1.27 4.04
N ARG A 233 -36.35 -0.24 4.25
CA ARG A 233 -36.64 1.13 3.81
C ARG A 233 -35.37 1.90 3.52
N THR A 234 -35.44 2.82 2.57
CA THR A 234 -34.31 3.70 2.22
C THR A 234 -34.58 5.09 2.76
N LEU A 235 -33.61 5.63 3.50
CA LEU A 235 -33.65 6.94 4.12
C LEU A 235 -32.43 7.74 3.68
N ARG A 236 -32.65 8.99 3.25
CA ARG A 236 -31.58 9.95 2.99
C ARG A 236 -31.37 10.83 4.22
N PHE A 237 -30.14 11.02 4.63
CA PHE A 237 -29.76 11.92 5.70
C PHE A 237 -28.95 13.07 5.13
N ALA A 238 -29.19 14.29 5.59
CA ALA A 238 -28.44 15.46 5.20
C ALA A 238 -28.20 16.42 6.37
N GLY A 239 -27.01 17.03 6.42
CA GLY A 239 -26.70 18.15 7.31
C GLY A 239 -27.10 19.49 6.68
N ALA A 240 -27.53 20.46 7.48
CA ALA A 240 -27.93 21.78 7.01
C ALA A 240 -26.72 22.74 6.78
N PRO A 241 -26.71 23.59 5.73
CA PRO A 241 -27.64 23.62 4.61
C PRO A 241 -27.64 22.36 3.74
N ALA A 242 -28.84 21.94 3.33
CA ALA A 242 -29.07 20.82 2.42
C ALA A 242 -29.82 21.29 1.17
N VAL A 243 -29.25 21.07 -0.02
CA VAL A 243 -29.87 21.42 -1.29
C VAL A 243 -30.79 20.30 -1.77
N LEU A 244 -31.99 20.67 -2.17
CA LEU A 244 -32.94 19.82 -2.88
C LEU A 244 -32.89 20.14 -4.36
N GLY A 245 -32.78 19.12 -5.21
CA GLY A 245 -32.74 19.35 -6.65
C GLY A 245 -32.53 18.08 -7.44
N ARG A 246 -32.65 18.19 -8.76
CA ARG A 246 -32.47 17.05 -9.67
C ARG A 246 -31.01 16.68 -9.91
N ASP A 247 -30.08 17.58 -9.56
CA ASP A 247 -28.66 17.28 -9.70
C ASP A 247 -28.26 16.20 -8.68
N PRO A 248 -27.65 15.07 -9.08
CA PRO A 248 -27.19 14.04 -8.16
C PRO A 248 -26.12 14.52 -7.17
N ALA A 249 -25.48 15.67 -7.42
CA ALA A 249 -24.56 16.30 -6.49
C ALA A 249 -25.25 17.03 -5.31
N CYS A 250 -26.58 17.18 -5.32
CA CYS A 250 -27.33 17.74 -4.20
C CYS A 250 -27.31 16.79 -2.99
N GLU A 251 -27.38 17.33 -1.78
CA GLU A 251 -27.53 16.51 -0.57
C GLU A 251 -28.81 15.68 -0.62
N LEU A 252 -29.88 16.24 -1.19
CA LEU A 252 -31.20 15.64 -1.35
C LEU A 252 -31.57 15.57 -2.85
N PRO A 253 -31.05 14.56 -3.57
CA PRO A 253 -31.31 14.42 -5.00
C PRO A 253 -32.74 13.91 -5.25
N LEU A 254 -33.45 14.56 -6.17
CA LEU A 254 -34.81 14.25 -6.60
C LEU A 254 -34.82 13.79 -8.06
N ARG A 255 -35.74 12.91 -8.43
CA ARG A 255 -35.79 12.30 -9.77
C ARG A 255 -36.69 13.05 -10.73
N ASP A 256 -37.63 13.84 -10.24
CA ASP A 256 -38.61 14.54 -11.06
C ASP A 256 -37.95 15.52 -12.06
N PRO A 257 -38.15 15.36 -13.39
CA PRO A 257 -37.56 16.23 -14.41
C PRO A 257 -38.02 17.69 -14.35
N GLY A 258 -39.18 17.96 -13.73
CA GLY A 258 -39.71 19.30 -13.47
C GLY A 258 -39.01 20.02 -12.31
N VAL A 259 -38.16 19.33 -11.55
CA VAL A 259 -37.33 19.91 -10.49
C VAL A 259 -36.04 20.46 -11.11
N SER A 260 -35.69 21.70 -10.75
CA SER A 260 -34.44 22.36 -11.14
C SER A 260 -33.23 21.61 -10.57
N ARG A 261 -32.07 21.72 -11.23
CA ARG A 261 -30.82 21.06 -10.79
C ARG A 261 -30.51 21.35 -9.33
N ARG A 262 -30.59 22.62 -8.93
CA ARG A 262 -30.66 23.10 -7.55
C ARG A 262 -31.97 23.87 -7.45
N HIS A 263 -32.90 23.40 -6.62
CA HIS A 263 -34.28 23.89 -6.62
C HIS A 263 -34.59 24.70 -5.37
N ALA A 264 -34.33 24.10 -4.21
CA ALA A 264 -34.55 24.73 -2.92
C ALA A 264 -33.40 24.36 -1.99
N VAL A 265 -33.22 25.11 -0.92
CA VAL A 265 -32.25 24.81 0.12
C VAL A 265 -32.95 24.88 1.48
N ILE A 266 -32.70 23.87 2.31
CA ILE A 266 -33.10 23.88 3.71
C ILE A 266 -31.89 24.34 4.52
N ILE A 267 -32.07 25.35 5.37
CA ILE A 267 -31.00 25.99 6.14
C ILE A 267 -31.42 26.00 7.62
N ALA A 268 -30.45 25.88 8.53
CA ALA A 268 -30.67 26.17 9.94
C ALA A 268 -30.52 27.68 10.18
N ASP A 269 -31.54 28.32 10.75
CA ASP A 269 -31.57 29.76 11.04
C ASP A 269 -32.19 30.00 12.42
N GLY A 270 -31.36 30.46 13.37
CA GLY A 270 -31.80 30.77 14.74
C GLY A 270 -32.44 29.58 15.47
N GLY A 271 -31.91 28.37 15.29
CA GLY A 271 -32.42 27.12 15.87
C GLY A 271 -33.70 26.58 15.20
N ARG A 272 -34.13 27.15 14.08
CA ARG A 272 -35.24 26.65 13.27
C ARG A 272 -34.75 26.25 11.89
N MET A 273 -35.46 25.31 11.27
CA MET A 273 -35.22 24.97 9.88
C MET A 273 -36.05 25.90 9.00
N VAL A 274 -35.42 26.50 7.99
CA VAL A 274 -36.07 27.36 7.00
C VAL A 274 -35.83 26.79 5.60
N VAL A 275 -36.76 27.03 4.68
CA VAL A 275 -36.60 26.70 3.26
C VAL A 275 -36.52 27.99 2.45
N GLU A 276 -35.67 27.97 1.43
CA GLU A 276 -35.50 29.06 0.47
C GLU A 276 -35.46 28.50 -0.95
N ASP A 277 -36.08 29.19 -1.90
CA ASP A 277 -35.98 28.84 -3.32
C ASP A 277 -34.57 29.20 -3.85
N ALA A 278 -33.91 28.26 -4.51
CA ALA A 278 -32.54 28.41 -5.00
C ALA A 278 -32.48 28.99 -6.44
N GLY A 279 -33.45 29.81 -6.83
CA GLY A 279 -33.58 30.34 -8.19
C GLY A 279 -34.15 29.31 -9.17
N SER A 280 -35.13 28.53 -8.71
CA SER A 280 -35.71 27.46 -9.52
C SER A 280 -36.57 28.01 -10.66
N LYS A 281 -36.63 27.27 -11.79
CA LYS A 281 -37.39 27.69 -12.98
C LYS A 281 -38.90 27.83 -12.70
N ALA A 282 -39.45 26.91 -11.93
CA ALA A 282 -40.89 26.84 -11.65
C ALA A 282 -41.28 27.51 -10.32
N GLY A 283 -40.30 27.82 -9.47
CA GLY A 283 -40.51 28.28 -8.11
C GLY A 283 -40.81 27.13 -7.14
N THR A 284 -40.54 27.41 -5.87
CA THR A 284 -40.96 26.60 -4.72
C THR A 284 -42.22 27.21 -4.11
N THR A 285 -43.20 26.36 -3.78
CA THR A 285 -44.38 26.79 -3.02
C THR A 285 -44.50 26.01 -1.72
N MET A 286 -45.07 26.64 -0.69
CA MET A 286 -45.38 26.03 0.59
C MET A 286 -46.85 26.29 0.93
N ALA A 287 -47.60 25.23 1.23
CA ALA A 287 -49.05 25.28 1.44
C ALA A 287 -49.79 26.05 0.32
N GLY A 288 -49.34 25.89 -0.94
CA GLY A 288 -49.91 26.55 -2.12
C GLY A 288 -49.43 27.99 -2.38
N ALA A 289 -48.74 28.63 -1.43
CA ALA A 289 -48.18 29.97 -1.61
C ALA A 289 -46.73 29.92 -2.10
N ARG A 290 -46.38 30.75 -3.10
CA ARG A 290 -45.00 30.83 -3.59
C ARG A 290 -44.08 31.47 -2.55
N LEU A 291 -42.89 30.90 -2.36
CA LEU A 291 -41.90 31.45 -1.44
C LEU A 291 -41.39 32.81 -1.94
N MET A 292 -41.32 33.77 -1.03
CA MET A 292 -40.75 35.11 -1.24
C MET A 292 -39.60 35.31 -0.24
N GLY A 293 -38.54 34.50 -0.39
CA GLY A 293 -37.39 34.45 0.53
C GLY A 293 -37.41 33.24 1.46
N ARG A 294 -36.74 33.36 2.61
CA ARG A 294 -36.66 32.30 3.62
C ARG A 294 -37.97 32.15 4.37
N VAL A 295 -38.47 30.93 4.45
CA VAL A 295 -39.71 30.64 5.16
C VAL A 295 -39.48 29.52 6.17
N PRO A 296 -39.86 29.69 7.45
CA PRO A 296 -39.75 28.65 8.46
C PRO A 296 -40.54 27.39 8.11
N LEU A 297 -39.91 26.24 8.32
CA LEU A 297 -40.54 24.94 8.20
C LEU A 297 -41.32 24.62 9.47
N GLY A 298 -42.63 24.39 9.31
CA GLY A 298 -43.54 23.98 10.37
C GLY A 298 -43.83 22.49 10.36
N HIS A 299 -44.65 22.05 11.32
CA HIS A 299 -45.22 20.71 11.35
C HIS A 299 -46.32 20.57 10.28
N ASP A 300 -46.43 19.40 9.67
CA ASP A 300 -47.44 19.03 8.66
C ASP A 300 -47.60 20.02 7.49
N MET A 301 -46.50 20.56 6.99
CA MET A 301 -46.50 21.48 5.85
C MET A 301 -46.28 20.72 4.54
N GLU A 302 -46.92 21.18 3.46
CA GLU A 302 -46.64 20.67 2.11
C GLU A 302 -45.73 21.66 1.37
N ILE A 303 -44.62 21.16 0.81
CA ILE A 303 -43.76 21.91 -0.11
C ILE A 303 -43.91 21.31 -1.50
N SER A 304 -44.14 22.16 -2.51
CA SER A 304 -44.09 21.76 -3.91
C SER A 304 -42.82 22.29 -4.58
N LEU A 305 -42.12 21.39 -5.27
CA LEU A 305 -40.93 21.67 -6.06
C LEU A 305 -41.29 21.46 -7.53
N GLY A 306 -41.53 22.56 -8.24
CA GLY A 306 -42.05 22.49 -9.60
C GLY A 306 -43.50 22.02 -9.64
N ARG A 307 -43.88 21.26 -10.68
CA ARG A 307 -45.30 20.98 -10.97
C ARG A 307 -45.83 19.71 -10.32
N LEU A 308 -45.00 18.69 -10.15
CA LEU A 308 -45.44 17.33 -9.80
C LEU A 308 -44.78 16.76 -8.53
N CYS A 309 -43.67 17.33 -8.08
CA CYS A 309 -42.98 16.89 -6.87
C CYS A 309 -43.56 17.64 -5.67
N ARG A 310 -44.27 16.91 -4.79
CA ARG A 310 -44.76 17.42 -3.51
C ARG A 310 -44.20 16.60 -2.38
N LEU A 311 -43.73 17.29 -1.35
CA LEU A 311 -43.13 16.71 -0.15
C LEU A 311 -43.92 17.17 1.08
N THR A 312 -44.28 16.23 1.95
CA THR A 312 -44.71 16.54 3.32
C THR A 312 -43.48 16.88 4.14
N VAL A 313 -43.62 17.89 4.99
CA VAL A 313 -42.62 18.32 5.95
C VAL A 313 -43.14 18.11 7.36
N THR A 314 -42.40 17.36 8.15
CA THR A 314 -42.69 17.15 9.56
C THR A 314 -41.51 17.63 10.39
N CYS A 315 -41.76 18.58 11.28
CA CYS A 315 -40.79 19.11 12.24
C CYS A 315 -41.22 18.67 13.64
N ASN A 316 -40.56 17.66 14.22
CA ASN A 316 -40.89 17.15 15.56
C ASN A 316 -40.16 17.92 16.67
N ARG A 317 -38.99 18.47 16.35
CA ARG A 317 -38.21 19.33 17.25
C ARG A 317 -37.46 20.40 16.46
N PRO A 318 -36.99 21.47 17.12
CA PRO A 318 -36.10 22.45 16.50
C PRO A 318 -34.83 21.78 15.93
N GLY A 319 -34.37 22.26 14.78
CA GLY A 319 -33.17 21.76 14.12
C GLY A 319 -33.28 20.40 13.44
N LEU A 320 -34.46 19.76 13.35
CA LEU A 320 -34.65 18.51 12.60
C LEU A 320 -35.95 18.53 11.80
N VAL A 321 -35.83 18.20 10.51
CA VAL A 321 -36.94 18.11 9.57
C VAL A 321 -36.95 16.76 8.88
N ARG A 322 -38.13 16.14 8.80
CA ARG A 322 -38.41 14.96 7.99
C ARG A 322 -39.15 15.39 6.73
N LEU A 323 -38.73 14.85 5.59
CA LEU A 323 -39.34 15.07 4.29
C LEU A 323 -39.83 13.74 3.75
N GLU A 324 -41.09 13.68 3.32
CA GLU A 324 -41.67 12.50 2.69
C GLU A 324 -42.35 12.87 1.37
N GLY A 325 -42.01 12.16 0.29
CA GLY A 325 -42.63 12.38 -1.00
C GLY A 325 -44.10 11.96 -1.03
N GLN A 326 -44.96 12.81 -1.56
CA GLN A 326 -46.38 12.53 -1.73
C GLN A 326 -46.75 12.15 -3.15
N THR A 327 -46.12 12.77 -4.15
CA THR A 327 -46.52 12.64 -5.56
C THR A 327 -45.34 12.45 -6.51
N GLY A 328 -45.66 12.09 -7.76
CA GLY A 328 -44.68 12.01 -8.83
C GLY A 328 -43.75 10.80 -8.75
N LEU A 329 -42.53 10.97 -9.28
CA LEU A 329 -41.46 9.96 -9.29
C LEU A 329 -40.81 9.80 -7.91
N ASP A 330 -40.93 10.81 -7.05
CA ASP A 330 -40.28 10.87 -5.74
C ASP A 330 -41.25 10.48 -4.60
N ARG A 331 -42.38 9.84 -4.86
CA ARG A 331 -43.37 9.42 -3.83
C ARG A 331 -42.83 8.48 -2.74
N ALA A 332 -41.70 7.81 -3.00
CA ALA A 332 -41.03 6.93 -2.05
C ALA A 332 -39.82 7.61 -1.38
N PHE A 333 -39.56 8.89 -1.72
CA PHE A 333 -38.48 9.67 -1.15
C PHE A 333 -38.75 9.91 0.33
N LYS A 334 -37.76 9.60 1.15
CA LYS A 334 -37.77 9.86 2.59
C LYS A 334 -36.43 10.44 2.96
N ALA A 335 -36.44 11.63 3.56
CA ALA A 335 -35.22 12.30 3.96
C ALA A 335 -35.33 12.94 5.33
N ILE A 336 -34.16 13.11 5.95
CA ILE A 336 -33.99 13.72 7.27
C ILE A 336 -32.90 14.76 7.14
N VAL A 337 -33.23 15.98 7.55
CA VAL A 337 -32.33 17.11 7.52
C VAL A 337 -32.17 17.62 8.93
N ALA A 338 -30.94 17.71 9.41
CA ALA A 338 -30.66 18.23 10.74
C ALA A 338 -29.60 19.33 10.74
N GLU A 339 -29.73 20.20 11.73
CA GLU A 339 -28.65 21.02 12.24
C GLU A 339 -27.79 20.17 13.17
N GLY A 340 -26.54 19.89 12.79
CA GLY A 340 -25.66 19.03 13.58
C GLY A 340 -25.86 17.54 13.35
N SER A 341 -25.49 16.75 14.35
CA SER A 341 -25.61 15.29 14.32
C SER A 341 -27.07 14.83 14.41
N VAL A 342 -27.44 13.82 13.61
CA VAL A 342 -28.75 13.16 13.65
C VAL A 342 -28.67 11.97 14.60
N ASP A 343 -29.39 11.99 15.71
CA ASP A 343 -29.56 10.80 16.55
C ASP A 343 -30.51 9.82 15.84
N LEU A 344 -30.06 8.59 15.64
CA LEU A 344 -30.82 7.57 14.92
C LEU A 344 -32.05 7.10 15.72
N ALA A 345 -32.06 7.25 17.05
CA ALA A 345 -33.22 6.97 17.89
C ALA A 345 -34.44 7.83 17.55
N GLU A 346 -34.21 9.04 17.00
CA GLU A 346 -35.28 9.94 16.58
C GLU A 346 -35.94 9.49 15.28
N VAL A 347 -35.28 8.58 14.55
CA VAL A 347 -35.66 8.17 13.21
C VAL A 347 -36.37 6.83 13.23
N PHE A 348 -35.83 5.88 13.98
CA PHE A 348 -36.35 4.54 14.13
C PHE A 348 -36.01 3.93 15.50
N ASP A 349 -36.84 3.00 15.96
CA ASP A 349 -36.58 2.23 17.16
C ASP A 349 -35.32 1.36 16.97
N GLY A 350 -34.47 1.27 18.01
CA GLY A 350 -33.20 0.56 17.96
C GLY A 350 -31.99 1.40 17.53
N GLY A 351 -32.18 2.67 17.16
CA GLY A 351 -31.10 3.61 16.87
C GLY A 351 -30.43 4.25 18.10
N ALA A 352 -30.81 3.83 19.32
CA ALA A 352 -30.37 4.45 20.57
C ALA A 352 -28.84 4.47 20.72
N GLY A 353 -28.30 5.64 21.07
CA GLY A 353 -26.88 5.81 21.32
C GLY A 353 -26.01 5.77 20.07
N VAL A 354 -26.59 5.93 18.89
CA VAL A 354 -25.89 6.05 17.61
C VAL A 354 -26.35 7.31 16.89
N SER A 355 -25.42 8.11 16.39
CA SER A 355 -25.71 9.33 15.63
C SER A 355 -24.91 9.42 14.34
N LEU A 356 -25.43 10.19 13.37
CA LEU A 356 -24.74 10.52 12.14
C LEU A 356 -24.32 11.98 12.15
N ASN A 357 -23.02 12.23 12.05
CA ASN A 357 -22.45 13.55 11.89
C ASN A 357 -22.14 13.78 10.40
N LEU A 358 -22.76 14.81 9.82
CA LEU A 358 -22.68 15.14 8.39
C LEU A 358 -22.04 16.51 8.14
N ASP A 359 -21.54 17.19 9.19
CA ASP A 359 -20.98 18.54 9.08
C ASP A 359 -19.49 18.56 8.74
N GLY A 360 -18.75 17.51 9.09
CA GLY A 360 -17.30 17.42 8.93
C GLY A 360 -16.80 17.16 7.49
N GLY A 361 -17.66 17.28 6.47
CA GLY A 361 -17.30 17.02 5.07
C GLY A 361 -17.15 15.54 4.69
N VAL A 362 -17.28 14.63 5.67
CA VAL A 362 -17.49 13.20 5.49
C VAL A 362 -18.61 12.75 6.39
N ALA A 363 -19.39 11.77 5.93
CA ALA A 363 -20.42 11.16 6.77
C ALA A 363 -19.77 10.26 7.82
N ARG A 364 -19.98 10.60 9.08
CA ARG A 364 -19.38 9.91 10.22
C ARG A 364 -20.46 9.33 11.12
N LEU A 365 -20.33 8.05 11.42
CA LEU A 365 -21.11 7.38 12.45
C LEU A 365 -20.47 7.64 13.79
N GLU A 366 -21.23 8.07 14.78
CA GLU A 366 -20.80 8.26 16.16
C GLU A 366 -21.62 7.34 17.07
N ARG A 367 -21.02 6.87 18.16
CA ARG A 367 -21.73 6.02 19.12
C ARG A 367 -21.36 6.33 20.56
N LEU A 368 -22.30 6.08 21.45
CA LEU A 368 -22.05 6.07 22.89
C LEU A 368 -21.20 4.85 23.27
N ALA A 369 -20.44 4.98 24.35
CA ALA A 369 -19.59 3.89 24.85
C ALA A 369 -20.39 2.64 25.24
N SER A 370 -21.62 2.82 25.72
CA SER A 370 -22.56 1.77 26.09
C SER A 370 -23.14 1.01 24.90
N GLN A 371 -23.10 1.58 23.70
CA GLN A 371 -23.69 1.00 22.51
C GLN A 371 -22.64 0.21 21.73
N LEU A 372 -22.92 -1.05 21.40
CA LEU A 372 -22.07 -1.86 20.55
C LEU A 372 -22.52 -1.72 19.10
N VAL A 373 -21.56 -1.37 18.24
CA VAL A 373 -21.80 -1.19 16.80
C VAL A 373 -20.69 -1.88 16.03
N ARG A 374 -21.07 -2.63 15.00
CA ARG A 374 -20.13 -3.14 13.99
C ARG A 374 -20.31 -2.42 12.68
N VAL A 375 -19.22 -2.14 11.99
CA VAL A 375 -19.20 -1.66 10.61
C VAL A 375 -18.42 -2.66 9.78
N SER A 376 -19.06 -3.25 8.77
CA SER A 376 -18.48 -4.25 7.88
C SER A 376 -17.85 -5.42 8.65
N GLY A 377 -18.57 -5.90 9.68
CA GLY A 377 -18.18 -7.03 10.53
C GLY A 377 -17.19 -6.71 11.67
N ARG A 378 -16.69 -5.47 11.79
CA ARG A 378 -15.73 -5.08 12.83
C ARG A 378 -16.34 -4.11 13.83
N PHE A 379 -16.06 -4.30 15.12
CA PHE A 379 -16.45 -3.32 16.14
C PHE A 379 -15.70 -2.00 15.93
N ILE A 380 -16.42 -0.90 16.03
CA ILE A 380 -15.83 0.44 15.89
C ILE A 380 -15.55 1.09 17.24
N GLY A 381 -14.63 2.06 17.23
CA GLY A 381 -14.39 2.97 18.35
C GLY A 381 -15.57 3.92 18.61
N ARG A 382 -15.31 5.14 19.08
CA ARG A 382 -16.37 6.14 19.32
C ARG A 382 -17.00 6.66 18.04
N SER A 383 -16.29 6.56 16.92
CA SER A 383 -16.74 7.06 15.63
C SER A 383 -16.15 6.26 14.48
N CYS A 384 -16.77 6.33 13.31
CA CYS A 384 -16.27 5.70 12.09
C CYS A 384 -16.70 6.51 10.85
N ASP A 385 -15.75 6.84 9.98
CA ASP A 385 -16.02 7.47 8.69
C ASP A 385 -16.62 6.42 7.73
N LEU A 386 -17.79 6.73 7.17
CA LEU A 386 -18.57 5.76 6.42
C LEU A 386 -18.12 5.63 4.95
N LEU A 387 -18.04 4.39 4.48
CA LEU A 387 -17.77 4.03 3.10
C LEU A 387 -19.04 3.54 2.41
N LEU A 388 -19.11 3.72 1.08
CA LEU A 388 -20.11 3.07 0.25
C LEU A 388 -20.02 1.55 0.42
N GLY A 389 -21.16 0.91 0.63
CA GLY A 389 -21.28 -0.53 0.86
C GLY A 389 -20.94 -0.97 2.28
N ASP A 390 -20.69 -0.05 3.22
CA ASP A 390 -20.58 -0.44 4.62
C ASP A 390 -21.90 -1.00 5.14
N THR A 391 -21.82 -2.11 5.86
CA THR A 391 -22.94 -2.65 6.65
C THR A 391 -22.76 -2.23 8.11
N ILE A 392 -23.77 -1.58 8.68
CA ILE A 392 -23.77 -1.11 10.06
C ILE A 392 -24.71 -1.99 10.85
N GLU A 393 -24.19 -2.68 11.87
CA GLU A 393 -24.96 -3.51 12.79
C GLU A 393 -24.98 -2.82 14.16
N ILE A 394 -26.15 -2.36 14.58
CA ILE A 394 -26.38 -1.79 15.91
C ILE A 394 -26.95 -2.91 16.79
N LEU A 395 -26.19 -3.34 17.79
CA LEU A 395 -26.55 -4.47 18.64
C LEU A 395 -27.38 -4.00 19.84
N GLY A 396 -28.68 -4.29 19.84
CA GLY A 396 -29.60 -4.02 20.95
C GLY A 396 -29.79 -5.23 21.88
N GLU A 397 -30.56 -5.04 22.97
CA GLU A 397 -30.87 -6.11 23.94
C GLU A 397 -31.78 -7.21 23.37
N ASN A 398 -32.70 -6.87 22.47
CA ASN A 398 -33.72 -7.80 21.95
C ASN A 398 -33.56 -8.13 20.47
N GLU A 399 -33.10 -7.19 19.64
CA GLU A 399 -32.92 -7.40 18.21
C GLU A 399 -31.81 -6.48 17.66
N ALA A 400 -31.09 -6.96 16.65
CA ALA A 400 -30.04 -6.18 15.99
C ALA A 400 -30.63 -5.39 14.81
N MET A 401 -30.30 -4.11 14.73
CA MET A 401 -30.66 -3.28 13.57
C MET A 401 -29.51 -3.28 12.58
N THR A 402 -29.84 -3.54 11.31
CA THR A 402 -28.86 -3.56 10.22
C THR A 402 -29.18 -2.47 9.19
N LEU A 403 -28.16 -1.67 8.89
CA LEU A 403 -28.18 -0.59 7.91
C LEU A 403 -27.11 -0.86 6.85
N GLU A 404 -27.31 -0.37 5.64
CA GLU A 404 -26.33 -0.44 4.56
C GLU A 404 -26.14 0.95 3.95
N VAL A 405 -24.90 1.38 3.78
CA VAL A 405 -24.56 2.64 3.12
C VAL A 405 -24.67 2.45 1.61
N VAL A 406 -25.63 3.14 0.99
CA VAL A 406 -25.88 3.07 -0.44
C VAL A 406 -25.66 4.41 -1.13
N ALA A 407 -25.69 4.42 -2.46
CA ALA A 407 -25.39 5.60 -3.27
C ALA A 407 -26.37 6.77 -3.04
#